data_AF-A0A1N6FD69-F1
#
_entry.id   AF-A0A1N6FD69-F1
#
_cell.length_a   1.000
_cell.length_b   1.000
_cell.length_c   1.000
_cell.angle_alpha   90.00
_cell.angle_beta   90.00
_cell.angle_gamma   90.00
#
_symmetry.space_group_name_H-M   'P 1'
#
loop_
_entity.id
_entity.type
_entity.pdbx_description
1 polymer ?
#
loop_
_entity_poly.entity_id
_entity_poly.type
_entity_poly.pdbx_seq_one_letter_code
_entity_poly.pdbx_strand_id
1 'polypeptide(L)'
;MKLADDSARQKIINGVDSFDYEKAIRDYGQKAADIIKNRSSIAKNAGKHLAKKYEQAHHLIPIELISNEKVGKFVQKAIEGGFEFNGKINAKWLKQFSSKFEHLKDGVHASHPKYTNGVEDMIGALLLTSGKSIDEITESQARMMLEKIASQVLKKIEDNPTTKINELF
;
A
#
# COMPACT_ATOMS: atom_id res chain seq x y z
N MET A 1 -0.36 15.27 40.07
CA MET A 1 0.95 15.71 39.58
C MET A 1 0.87 15.79 38.07
N LYS A 2 0.86 17.02 37.54
CA LYS A 2 0.72 17.33 36.11
C LYS A 2 2.14 17.42 35.51
N LEU A 3 2.24 17.08 34.22
CA LEU A 3 3.33 17.39 33.29
C LEU A 3 4.57 16.47 33.31
N ALA A 4 4.70 15.67 32.25
CA ALA A 4 5.90 15.67 31.41
C ALA A 4 5.55 15.17 30.00
N ASP A 5 4.98 16.10 29.22
CA ASP A 5 5.40 16.37 27.85
C ASP A 5 5.25 15.27 26.78
N ASP A 6 4.00 14.88 26.51
CA ASP A 6 3.66 14.19 25.26
C ASP A 6 4.05 15.01 24.01
N SER A 7 4.19 16.34 24.15
CA SER A 7 4.63 17.21 23.05
C SER A 7 6.12 17.03 22.70
N ALA A 8 6.97 16.68 23.67
CA ALA A 8 8.37 16.32 23.44
C ALA A 8 8.51 14.96 22.76
N ARG A 9 7.68 13.97 23.10
CA ARG A 9 7.63 12.70 22.36
C ARG A 9 7.18 12.89 20.91
N GLN A 10 6.26 13.83 20.68
CA GLN A 10 5.81 14.15 19.32
C GLN A 10 6.89 14.89 18.51
N LYS A 11 7.73 15.71 19.17
CA LYS A 11 8.81 16.47 18.51
C LYS A 11 10.06 15.64 18.20
N ILE A 12 10.37 14.58 18.92
CA ILE A 12 11.55 13.73 18.64
C ILE A 12 11.34 12.85 17.38
N ILE A 13 10.10 12.69 16.90
CA ILE A 13 9.77 12.05 15.62
C ILE A 13 9.88 13.04 14.43
N ASN A 14 10.27 14.29 14.65
CA ASN A 14 10.39 15.29 13.56
C ASN A 14 11.77 15.28 12.85
N GLY A 15 12.54 14.19 12.98
CA GLY A 15 13.78 13.96 12.22
C GLY A 15 13.64 12.96 11.08
N VAL A 16 12.44 12.41 10.87
CA VAL A 16 12.11 11.54 9.74
C VAL A 16 11.18 12.33 8.85
N ASP A 17 11.69 12.78 7.71
CA ASP A 17 11.02 13.54 6.64
C ASP A 17 9.50 13.66 6.84
N SER A 18 9.08 14.71 7.54
CA SER A 18 7.67 14.93 7.84
C SER A 18 6.95 15.04 6.51
N PHE A 19 6.08 14.07 6.20
CA PHE A 19 5.35 14.03 4.94
C PHE A 19 4.79 15.42 4.58
N ASP A 20 5.30 16.02 3.50
CA ASP A 20 4.89 17.34 3.02
C ASP A 20 3.56 17.20 2.27
N TYR A 21 2.47 17.39 3.03
CA TYR A 21 1.11 17.27 2.53
C TYR A 21 0.77 18.31 1.46
N GLU A 22 1.26 19.54 1.59
CA GLU A 22 1.01 20.60 0.61
C GLU A 22 1.71 20.29 -0.71
N LYS A 23 2.94 19.77 -0.65
CA LYS A 23 3.62 19.26 -1.84
C LYS A 23 2.88 18.08 -2.46
N ALA A 24 2.41 17.13 -1.65
CA ALA A 24 1.66 15.99 -2.15
C ALA A 24 0.34 16.39 -2.85
N ILE A 25 -0.36 17.42 -2.37
CA ILE A 25 -1.54 17.97 -3.04
C ILE A 25 -1.16 18.53 -4.42
N ARG A 26 -0.08 19.32 -4.49
CA ARG A 26 0.38 19.92 -5.76
C ARG A 26 0.81 18.87 -6.77
N ASP A 27 1.52 17.84 -6.32
CA ASP A 27 2.12 16.86 -7.22
C ASP A 27 1.14 15.75 -7.63
N TYR A 28 0.23 15.35 -6.74
CA TYR A 28 -0.59 14.14 -6.91
C TYR A 28 -2.09 14.36 -6.77
N GLY A 29 -2.52 15.55 -6.36
CA GLY A 29 -3.92 15.87 -6.08
C GLY A 29 -4.36 15.53 -4.64
N GLN A 30 -5.50 16.10 -4.26
CA GLN A 30 -6.03 16.06 -2.89
C GLN A 30 -6.31 14.63 -2.40
N LYS A 31 -7.00 13.80 -3.19
CA LYS A 31 -7.33 12.42 -2.78
C LYS A 31 -6.09 11.56 -2.55
N ALA A 32 -5.09 11.69 -3.42
CA ALA A 32 -3.82 10.96 -3.28
C ALA A 32 -3.04 11.42 -2.04
N ALA A 33 -2.96 12.73 -1.81
CA ALA A 33 -2.33 13.29 -0.60
C ALA A 33 -3.01 12.80 0.69
N ASP A 34 -4.35 12.74 0.70
CA ASP A 34 -5.13 12.22 1.83
C ASP A 34 -4.85 10.74 2.08
N ILE A 35 -4.72 9.93 1.03
CA ILE A 35 -4.36 8.52 1.15
C ILE A 35 -2.99 8.35 1.78
N ILE A 36 -1.98 9.10 1.32
CA ILE A 36 -0.60 9.04 1.84
C ILE A 36 -0.57 9.47 3.32
N LYS A 37 -1.24 10.59 3.65
CA LYS A 37 -1.36 11.10 5.01
C LYS A 37 -1.98 10.07 5.96
N ASN A 38 -3.01 9.37 5.49
CA ASN A 38 -3.81 8.44 6.28
C ASN A 38 -3.43 6.98 6.07
N ARG A 39 -2.24 6.67 5.55
CA ARG A 39 -1.82 5.29 5.21
C ARG A 39 -1.98 4.27 6.35
N SER A 40 -1.79 4.71 7.58
CA SER A 40 -1.95 3.87 8.77
C SER A 40 -3.40 3.48 9.06
N SER A 41 -4.39 4.08 8.38
CA SER A 41 -5.81 3.76 8.54
C SER A 41 -6.20 2.42 7.93
N ILE A 42 -5.37 1.81 7.07
CA ILE A 42 -5.71 0.55 6.40
C ILE A 42 -6.10 -0.55 7.40
N ALA A 43 -5.37 -0.68 8.51
CA ALA A 43 -5.68 -1.66 9.54
C ALA A 43 -7.07 -1.45 10.17
N LYS A 44 -7.46 -0.18 10.39
CA LYS A 44 -8.79 0.17 10.90
C LYS A 44 -9.86 -0.20 9.87
N ASN A 45 -9.68 0.22 8.62
CA ASN A 45 -10.64 0.06 7.54
C ASN A 45 -10.80 -1.41 7.10
N ALA A 46 -9.73 -2.19 7.18
CA ALA A 46 -9.71 -3.63 6.96
C ALA A 46 -10.40 -4.44 8.08
N GLY A 47 -10.87 -3.77 9.14
CA GLY A 47 -11.49 -4.41 10.29
C GLY A 47 -10.46 -5.01 11.24
N LYS A 48 -9.72 -4.17 11.97
CA LYS A 48 -8.68 -4.58 12.94
C LYS A 48 -9.10 -5.69 13.92
N HIS A 49 -10.39 -5.78 14.25
CA HIS A 49 -10.95 -6.83 15.11
C HIS A 49 -10.88 -8.24 14.49
N LEU A 50 -10.69 -8.35 13.17
CA LEU A 50 -10.51 -9.59 12.44
C LEU A 50 -9.05 -10.08 12.43
N ALA A 51 -8.10 -9.21 12.80
CA ALA A 51 -6.69 -9.56 12.79
C ALA A 51 -6.38 -10.60 13.86
N LYS A 52 -5.67 -11.67 13.48
CA LYS A 52 -5.17 -12.66 14.43
C LYS A 52 -3.93 -12.15 15.14
N LYS A 53 -3.51 -12.89 16.17
CA LYS A 53 -2.29 -12.60 16.92
C LYS A 53 -1.09 -12.48 15.96
N TYR A 54 -0.37 -11.37 16.06
CA TYR A 54 0.80 -11.05 15.23
C TYR A 54 0.52 -10.80 13.75
N GLU A 55 -0.74 -10.63 13.34
CA GLU A 55 -1.05 -10.16 11.99
C GLU A 55 -0.96 -8.63 11.89
N GLN A 56 -0.51 -8.17 10.73
CA GLN A 56 -0.46 -6.78 10.35
C GLN A 56 -1.18 -6.60 9.01
N ALA A 57 -1.85 -5.47 8.84
CA ALA A 57 -2.45 -5.13 7.56
C ALA A 57 -1.35 -4.74 6.58
N HIS A 58 -1.42 -5.30 5.38
CA HIS A 58 -0.52 -5.05 4.27
C HIS A 58 -1.32 -4.48 3.10
N HIS A 59 -0.76 -3.47 2.42
CA HIS A 59 -1.31 -2.91 1.19
C HIS A 59 -0.97 -3.82 0.00
N LEU A 60 -1.96 -4.31 -0.74
CA LEU A 60 -1.74 -5.13 -1.94
C LEU A 60 -1.15 -4.30 -3.09
N ILE A 61 -1.61 -3.05 -3.22
CA ILE A 61 -1.02 -2.00 -4.04
C ILE A 61 -0.23 -1.09 -3.11
N PRO A 62 1.11 -1.10 -3.17
CA PRO A 62 1.97 -0.31 -2.30
C PRO A 62 1.75 1.19 -2.45
N ILE A 63 1.84 1.91 -1.34
CA ILE A 63 1.58 3.35 -1.32
C ILE A 63 2.63 4.16 -2.07
N GLU A 64 3.85 3.62 -2.16
CA GLU A 64 4.97 4.17 -2.91
C GLU A 64 4.64 4.27 -4.42
N LEU A 65 3.71 3.45 -4.91
CA LEU A 65 3.29 3.50 -6.31
C LEU A 65 2.47 4.74 -6.65
N ILE A 66 1.92 5.47 -5.67
CA ILE A 66 1.21 6.73 -5.92
C ILE A 66 2.17 7.79 -6.50
N SER A 67 3.41 7.83 -6.00
CA SER A 67 4.45 8.77 -6.44
C SER A 67 5.44 8.17 -7.45
N ASN A 68 5.20 6.95 -7.94
CA ASN A 68 6.11 6.29 -8.85
C ASN A 68 6.08 6.95 -10.24
N GLU A 69 7.25 7.16 -10.85
CA GLU A 69 7.37 7.87 -12.12
C GLU A 69 6.73 7.14 -13.30
N LYS A 70 6.74 5.79 -13.29
CA LYS A 70 6.24 4.98 -14.42
C LYS A 70 4.75 4.74 -14.35
N VAL A 71 4.25 4.43 -13.16
CA VAL A 71 2.85 3.99 -12.96
C VAL A 71 2.02 4.93 -12.09
N GLY A 72 2.63 5.95 -11.47
CA GLY A 72 1.96 6.82 -10.49
C GLY A 72 0.76 7.56 -11.07
N LYS A 73 0.87 8.10 -12.28
CA LYS A 73 -0.26 8.77 -12.96
C LYS A 73 -1.46 7.83 -13.14
N PHE A 74 -1.22 6.55 -13.43
CA PHE A 74 -2.28 5.55 -13.53
C PHE A 74 -2.90 5.24 -12.16
N VAL A 75 -2.08 5.09 -11.12
CA VAL A 75 -2.55 4.85 -9.74
C VAL A 75 -3.38 6.04 -9.24
N GLN A 76 -2.93 7.27 -9.50
CA GLN A 76 -3.66 8.49 -9.17
C GLN A 76 -5.02 8.56 -9.91
N LYS A 77 -5.06 8.23 -11.20
CA LYS A 77 -6.33 8.11 -11.95
C LYS A 77 -7.28 7.08 -11.34
N ALA A 78 -6.77 5.94 -10.88
CA ALA A 78 -7.58 4.92 -10.22
C ALA A 78 -8.15 5.41 -8.88
N ILE A 79 -7.36 6.16 -8.11
CA ILE A 79 -7.80 6.84 -6.88
C ILE A 79 -8.92 7.83 -7.18
N GLU A 80 -8.75 8.67 -8.20
CA GLU A 80 -9.79 9.62 -8.61
C GLU A 80 -11.09 8.91 -9.01
N GLY A 81 -10.96 7.79 -9.71
CA GLY A 81 -12.06 6.90 -10.10
C GLY A 81 -12.71 6.11 -8.98
N GLY A 82 -12.25 6.25 -7.73
CA GLY A 82 -12.86 5.67 -6.54
C GLY A 82 -12.22 4.38 -6.05
N PHE A 83 -10.99 4.04 -6.45
CA PHE A 83 -10.27 2.92 -5.85
C PHE A 83 -10.06 3.15 -4.34
N GLU A 84 -10.57 2.26 -3.51
CA GLU A 84 -10.46 2.35 -2.06
C GLU A 84 -9.05 1.95 -1.58
N PHE A 85 -8.07 2.84 -1.76
CA PHE A 85 -6.65 2.52 -1.56
C PHE A 85 -6.30 2.11 -0.11
N ASN A 86 -6.89 2.78 0.89
CA ASN A 86 -6.77 2.40 2.30
C ASN A 86 -7.98 1.57 2.77
N GLY A 87 -8.74 0.98 1.84
CA GLY A 87 -9.93 0.17 2.10
C GLY A 87 -9.67 -1.33 2.11
N LYS A 88 -10.75 -2.11 2.23
CA LYS A 88 -10.67 -3.58 2.34
C LYS A 88 -10.12 -4.24 1.08
N ILE A 89 -10.46 -3.70 -0.09
CA ILE A 89 -10.05 -4.26 -1.39
C ILE A 89 -8.53 -4.27 -1.57
N ASN A 90 -7.82 -3.37 -0.89
CA ASN A 90 -6.38 -3.24 -0.97
C ASN A 90 -5.66 -3.76 0.29
N ALA A 91 -6.36 -4.47 1.18
CA ALA A 91 -5.83 -4.91 2.46
C ALA A 91 -5.74 -6.43 2.57
N LYS A 92 -4.61 -6.93 3.08
CA LYS A 92 -4.47 -8.33 3.53
C LYS A 92 -3.86 -8.38 4.91
N TRP A 93 -4.46 -9.14 5.81
CA TRP A 93 -3.85 -9.48 7.10
C TRP A 93 -2.81 -10.57 6.89
N LEU A 94 -1.57 -10.29 7.30
CA LEU A 94 -0.44 -11.20 7.15
C LEU A 94 0.31 -11.33 8.46
N LYS A 95 0.71 -12.56 8.80
CA LYS A 95 1.52 -12.82 9.98
C LYS A 95 2.89 -12.16 9.83
N GLN A 96 3.26 -11.36 10.81
CA GLN A 96 4.55 -10.69 10.88
C GLN A 96 5.69 -11.71 10.91
N PHE A 97 6.70 -11.49 10.07
CA PHE A 97 7.96 -12.23 10.12
C PHE A 97 8.94 -11.60 11.11
N SER A 98 9.66 -12.42 11.87
CA SER A 98 10.87 -11.99 12.59
C SER A 98 11.88 -13.12 12.71
N SER A 99 13.13 -12.86 12.30
CA SER A 99 14.24 -13.82 12.49
C SER A 99 14.62 -14.01 13.96
N LYS A 100 14.24 -13.06 14.84
CA LYS A 100 14.62 -13.05 16.25
C LYS A 100 13.69 -13.86 17.14
N PHE A 101 12.42 -14.00 16.77
CA PHE A 101 11.39 -14.61 17.60
C PHE A 101 10.88 -15.89 16.97
N GLU A 102 11.06 -17.03 17.65
CA GLU A 102 10.71 -18.35 17.12
C GLU A 102 9.26 -18.43 16.62
N HIS A 103 8.32 -17.89 17.40
CA HIS A 103 6.88 -17.90 17.08
C HIS A 103 6.47 -17.01 15.88
N LEU A 104 7.42 -16.26 15.30
CA LEU A 104 7.25 -15.37 14.14
C LEU A 104 8.12 -15.80 12.94
N LYS A 105 8.89 -16.89 13.02
CA LYS A 105 9.78 -17.32 11.93
C LYS A 105 9.02 -17.81 10.68
N ASP A 106 7.78 -18.24 10.87
CA ASP A 106 6.84 -18.67 9.83
C ASP A 106 5.99 -17.51 9.26
N GLY A 107 6.16 -16.28 9.77
CA GLY A 107 5.49 -15.11 9.22
C GLY A 107 5.95 -14.79 7.80
N VAL A 108 5.04 -14.23 7.00
CA VAL A 108 5.30 -13.88 5.59
C VAL A 108 5.40 -12.37 5.36
N HIS A 109 4.92 -11.56 6.31
CA HIS A 109 5.05 -10.10 6.28
C HIS A 109 6.43 -9.68 6.81
N ALA A 110 7.41 -9.73 5.91
CA ALA A 110 8.79 -9.30 6.13
C ALA A 110 9.06 -7.96 5.43
N SER A 111 10.23 -7.36 5.65
CA SER A 111 10.68 -6.22 4.81
C SER A 111 10.64 -6.62 3.33
N HIS A 112 10.01 -5.78 2.51
CA HIS A 112 9.59 -6.17 1.16
C HIS A 112 9.97 -5.16 0.06
N PRO A 113 11.27 -4.83 -0.13
CA PRO A 113 11.71 -3.87 -1.16
C PRO A 113 11.44 -4.31 -2.60
N LYS A 114 11.45 -5.62 -2.89
CA LYS A 114 11.17 -6.15 -4.25
C LYS A 114 9.69 -6.20 -4.57
N TYR A 115 8.85 -6.30 -3.54
CA TYR A 115 7.41 -6.41 -3.71
C TYR A 115 6.84 -5.22 -4.49
N THR A 116 7.28 -4.01 -4.17
CA THR A 116 6.83 -2.80 -4.87
C THR A 116 7.17 -2.83 -6.36
N ASN A 117 8.39 -3.26 -6.72
CA ASN A 117 8.79 -3.41 -8.12
C ASN A 117 7.95 -4.48 -8.84
N GLY A 118 7.67 -5.61 -8.17
CA GLY A 118 6.83 -6.65 -8.73
C GLY A 118 5.40 -6.18 -9.03
N VAL A 119 4.81 -5.37 -8.14
CA VAL A 119 3.48 -4.80 -8.37
C VAL A 119 3.53 -3.71 -9.46
N GLU A 120 4.59 -2.90 -9.52
CA GLU A 120 4.84 -1.96 -10.62
C GLU A 120 4.87 -2.69 -11.97
N ASP A 121 5.62 -3.80 -12.08
CA ASP A 121 5.74 -4.59 -13.30
C ASP A 121 4.40 -5.20 -13.72
N MET A 122 3.58 -5.65 -12.77
CA MET A 122 2.23 -6.13 -13.07
C MET A 122 1.33 -5.03 -13.64
N ILE A 123 1.39 -3.81 -13.08
CA ILE A 123 0.66 -2.66 -13.62
C ILE A 123 1.18 -2.32 -15.03
N GLY A 124 2.50 -2.26 -15.20
CA GLY A 124 3.14 -1.99 -16.49
C GLY A 124 2.73 -2.98 -17.57
N ALA A 125 2.76 -4.28 -17.26
CA ALA A 125 2.31 -5.34 -18.16
C ALA A 125 0.81 -5.19 -18.51
N LEU A 126 -0.04 -4.88 -17.54
CA LEU A 126 -1.46 -4.65 -17.78
C LEU A 126 -1.68 -3.45 -18.72
N LEU A 127 -0.97 -2.35 -18.52
CA LEU A 127 -1.03 -1.17 -19.39
C LEU A 127 -0.60 -1.50 -20.81
N LEU A 128 0.53 -2.21 -20.98
CA LEU A 128 1.00 -2.67 -22.28
C LEU A 128 -0.03 -3.55 -23.00
N THR A 129 -0.63 -4.52 -22.29
CA THR A 129 -1.65 -5.41 -22.88
C THR A 129 -2.96 -4.69 -23.20
N SER A 130 -3.26 -3.58 -22.54
CA SER A 130 -4.48 -2.78 -22.83
C SER A 130 -4.41 -2.07 -24.18
N GLY A 131 -3.20 -1.86 -24.72
CA GLY A 131 -2.97 -1.09 -25.94
C GLY A 131 -3.30 0.39 -25.84
N LYS A 132 -3.62 0.89 -24.64
CA LYS A 132 -3.97 2.29 -24.37
C LYS A 132 -2.84 2.98 -23.62
N SER A 133 -2.61 4.24 -23.97
CA SER A 133 -1.84 5.15 -23.11
C SER A 133 -2.60 5.44 -21.82
N ILE A 134 -1.86 5.85 -20.78
CA ILE A 134 -2.45 6.26 -19.49
C ILE A 134 -3.46 7.41 -19.68
N ASP A 135 -3.26 8.27 -20.68
CA ASP A 135 -4.15 9.39 -20.97
C ASP A 135 -5.50 8.96 -21.53
N GLU A 136 -5.54 7.89 -22.34
CA GLU A 136 -6.76 7.33 -22.91
C GLU A 136 -7.58 6.48 -21.92
N ILE A 137 -6.96 6.06 -20.82
CA ILE A 137 -7.63 5.28 -19.77
C ILE A 137 -8.46 6.23 -18.91
N THR A 138 -9.78 6.02 -18.84
CA THR A 138 -10.64 6.80 -17.95
C THR A 138 -10.40 6.44 -16.49
N GLU A 139 -10.79 7.32 -15.56
CA GLU A 139 -10.68 7.06 -14.11
C GLU A 139 -11.37 5.76 -13.68
N SER A 140 -12.57 5.50 -14.21
CA SER A 140 -13.30 4.25 -13.95
C SER A 140 -12.57 3.02 -14.51
N GLN A 141 -11.97 3.13 -15.70
CA GLN A 141 -11.13 2.05 -16.26
C GLN A 141 -9.89 1.82 -15.40
N ALA A 142 -9.20 2.88 -14.97
CA ALA A 142 -8.04 2.79 -14.09
C ALA A 142 -8.39 2.12 -12.76
N ARG A 143 -9.53 2.47 -12.14
CA ARG A 143 -10.03 1.80 -10.94
C ARG A 143 -10.20 0.30 -11.18
N MET A 144 -10.99 -0.11 -12.18
CA MET A 144 -11.25 -1.53 -12.46
C MET A 144 -9.97 -2.32 -12.76
N MET A 145 -9.04 -1.70 -13.50
CA MET A 145 -7.74 -2.30 -13.80
C MET A 145 -6.89 -2.46 -12.54
N LEU A 146 -6.86 -1.48 -11.64
CA LEU A 146 -6.10 -1.56 -10.39
C LEU A 146 -6.73 -2.56 -9.40
N GLU A 147 -8.06 -2.67 -9.34
CA GLU A 147 -8.77 -3.72 -8.59
C GLU A 147 -8.41 -5.13 -9.08
N LYS A 148 -8.26 -5.28 -10.40
CA LYS A 148 -7.79 -6.54 -11.00
C LYS A 148 -6.35 -6.86 -10.58
N ILE A 149 -5.44 -5.87 -10.55
CA ILE A 149 -4.08 -6.08 -10.05
C ILE A 149 -4.11 -6.46 -8.57
N ALA A 150 -4.85 -5.74 -7.72
CA ALA A 150 -4.97 -6.07 -6.29
C ALA A 150 -5.46 -7.50 -6.09
N SER A 151 -6.45 -7.95 -6.87
CA SER A 151 -6.96 -9.33 -6.83
C SER A 151 -5.90 -10.36 -7.28
N GLN A 152 -5.10 -10.05 -8.30
CA GLN A 152 -4.03 -10.94 -8.76
C GLN A 152 -2.90 -11.05 -7.73
N VAL A 153 -2.52 -9.93 -7.11
CA VAL A 153 -1.52 -9.89 -6.03
C VAL A 153 -2.02 -10.69 -4.82
N LEU A 154 -3.29 -10.51 -4.43
CA LEU A 154 -3.92 -11.29 -3.37
C LEU A 154 -3.85 -12.78 -3.67
N LYS A 155 -4.27 -13.18 -4.88
CA LYS A 155 -4.21 -14.59 -5.30
C LYS A 155 -2.78 -15.13 -5.24
N LYS A 156 -1.79 -14.36 -5.69
CA LYS A 156 -0.37 -14.76 -5.65
C LYS A 156 0.11 -15.05 -4.23
N ILE A 157 -0.30 -14.22 -3.26
CA ILE A 157 -0.01 -14.42 -1.83
C ILE A 157 -0.73 -15.67 -1.31
N GLU A 158 -2.01 -15.85 -1.65
CA GLU A 158 -2.82 -16.98 -1.17
C GLU A 158 -2.37 -18.33 -1.74
N ASP A 159 -1.91 -18.36 -2.99
CA ASP A 159 -1.32 -19.54 -3.63
C ASP A 159 0.06 -19.90 -3.04
N ASN A 160 0.69 -18.99 -2.29
CA ASN A 160 2.03 -19.15 -1.72
C ASN A 160 2.04 -18.81 -0.21
N PRO A 161 1.27 -19.53 0.63
CA PRO A 161 0.96 -19.12 2.00
C PRO A 161 2.16 -19.11 2.96
N THR A 162 3.27 -19.75 2.59
CA THR A 162 4.51 -19.86 3.40
C THR A 162 5.67 -19.05 2.83
N THR A 163 5.49 -18.43 1.66
CA THR A 163 6.52 -17.63 1.00
C THR A 163 6.44 -16.19 1.50
N LYS A 164 7.58 -15.61 1.86
CA LYS A 164 7.61 -14.19 2.24
C LYS A 164 7.18 -13.35 1.04
N ILE A 165 6.38 -12.32 1.27
CA ILE A 165 5.82 -11.51 0.18
C ILE A 165 6.90 -10.90 -0.74
N ASN A 166 8.08 -10.61 -0.20
CA ASN A 166 9.22 -10.07 -0.94
C ASN A 166 9.86 -11.08 -1.93
N GLU A 167 9.58 -12.36 -1.76
CA GLU A 167 10.11 -13.47 -2.56
C GLU A 167 9.10 -13.93 -3.63
N LEU A 168 7.91 -13.32 -3.69
CA LEU A 168 6.90 -13.62 -4.70
C LEU A 168 7.20 -12.99 -6.06
N PHE A 169 8.17 -12.07 -6.15
CA PHE A 169 8.46 -11.27 -7.34
C PHE A 169 9.96 -11.25 -7.64
#